data_AF-A0ABD1X2A4-F1
#
_entry.id   AF-A0ABD1X2A4-F1
#
_cell.length_a   1.000
_cell.length_b   1.000
_cell.length_c   1.000
_cell.angle_alpha   90.00
_cell.angle_beta   90.00
_cell.angle_gamma   90.00
#
_symmetry.space_group_name_H-M   'P 1'
#
loop_
_entity.id
_entity.type
_entity.pdbx_description
1 polymer ?
#
loop_
_entity_poly.entity_id
_entity_poly.type
_entity_poly.pdbx_seq_one_letter_code
_entity_poly.pdbx_strand_id
1 'polypeptide(L)'
;MFITVDGFNKTGIPSTLWDFMEPYSKIDHIGGMAVLASVIVVLSNLASNVPTVLLLGARVAASAAAISPASEKKAWLVLAWVSTVAGNLSLLGSAANLIVCEQARRAQYGYNLSFWSHLKFGVPSTIIVTAIGLTLIRE
;
A
#
# COMPACT_ATOMS: atom_id res chain seq x y z
N MET A 1 9.34 13.00 -7.73
CA MET A 1 8.26 12.34 -6.96
C MET A 1 7.31 13.34 -6.30
N PHE A 2 7.77 14.30 -5.49
CA PHE A 2 6.87 15.30 -4.87
C PHE A 2 6.13 16.19 -5.89
N ILE A 3 6.81 16.66 -6.95
CA ILE A 3 6.18 17.46 -8.03
C ILE A 3 5.13 16.64 -8.81
N THR A 4 5.39 15.36 -9.05
CA THR A 4 4.44 14.45 -9.71
C THR A 4 3.25 14.13 -8.82
N VAL A 5 3.43 14.02 -7.50
CA VAL A 5 2.33 13.84 -6.54
C VAL A 5 1.47 15.10 -6.44
N ASP A 6 2.09 16.27 -6.38
CA ASP A 6 1.39 17.57 -6.39
C ASP A 6 0.63 17.78 -7.71
N GLY A 7 1.26 17.47 -8.85
CA GLY A 7 0.62 17.50 -10.17
C GLY A 7 -0.55 16.53 -10.27
N PHE A 8 -0.42 15.31 -9.73
CA PHE A 8 -1.50 14.33 -9.71
C PHE A 8 -2.65 14.75 -8.77
N ASN A 9 -2.34 15.33 -7.62
CA ASN A 9 -3.36 15.92 -6.73
C ASN A 9 -4.16 17.02 -7.41
N LYS A 10 -3.52 17.85 -8.25
CA LYS A 10 -4.19 18.91 -9.02
C LYS A 10 -5.15 18.38 -10.10
N THR A 11 -5.04 17.11 -10.51
CA THR A 11 -5.96 16.53 -11.50
C THR A 11 -7.35 16.20 -10.96
N GLY A 12 -7.53 16.13 -9.64
CA GLY A 12 -8.77 15.68 -9.02
C GLY A 12 -9.05 14.17 -9.16
N ILE A 13 -8.15 13.40 -9.80
CA ILE A 13 -8.28 11.94 -9.89
C ILE A 13 -8.19 11.29 -8.50
N PRO A 14 -7.22 11.63 -7.63
CA PRO A 14 -7.16 11.05 -6.29
C PRO A 14 -8.42 11.33 -5.48
N SER A 15 -8.99 12.53 -5.63
CA SER A 15 -10.20 12.91 -4.91
C SER A 15 -11.40 12.11 -5.38
N THR A 16 -11.60 12.03 -6.70
CA THR A 16 -12.71 11.27 -7.29
C THR A 16 -12.63 9.78 -6.93
N LEU A 17 -11.43 9.21 -6.96
CA LEU A 17 -11.20 7.82 -6.58
C LEU A 17 -11.53 7.60 -5.09
N TRP A 18 -11.08 8.50 -4.21
CA TRP A 18 -11.41 8.42 -2.79
C TRP A 18 -12.91 8.53 -2.53
N ASP A 19 -13.57 9.53 -3.11
CA ASP A 19 -15.00 9.78 -2.88
C ASP A 19 -15.86 8.58 -3.32
N PHE A 20 -15.41 7.85 -4.35
CA PHE A 20 -16.03 6.59 -4.79
C PHE A 20 -15.80 5.42 -3.81
N MET A 21 -14.60 5.31 -3.24
CA MET A 21 -14.21 4.17 -2.40
C MET A 21 -14.57 4.35 -0.93
N GLU A 22 -14.63 5.58 -0.44
CA GLU A 22 -14.85 5.92 0.98
C GLU A 22 -16.06 5.23 1.62
N PRO A 23 -17.24 5.16 0.96
CA PRO A 23 -18.40 4.46 1.52
C PRO A 23 -18.13 2.98 1.82
N TYR A 24 -17.22 2.36 1.07
CA TYR A 24 -16.88 0.95 1.15
C TYR A 24 -15.60 0.69 1.95
N SER A 25 -14.82 1.72 2.31
CA SER A 25 -13.49 1.58 2.92
C SER A 25 -13.45 2.01 4.39
N LYS A 26 -14.61 2.12 5.05
CA LYS A 26 -14.69 2.47 6.48
C LYS A 26 -14.04 1.39 7.35
N ILE A 27 -13.22 1.82 8.31
CA ILE A 27 -12.39 0.92 9.13
C ILE A 27 -13.12 0.35 10.36
N ASP A 28 -14.41 0.64 10.49
CA ASP A 28 -15.32 0.16 11.54
C ASP A 28 -15.68 -1.32 11.40
N HIS A 29 -15.55 -1.88 10.20
CA HIS A 29 -15.81 -3.29 9.93
C HIS A 29 -14.71 -3.94 9.08
N ILE A 30 -14.64 -5.28 9.13
CA ILE A 30 -13.60 -6.07 8.46
C ILE A 30 -13.62 -5.87 6.94
N GLY A 31 -14.82 -5.79 6.35
CA GLY A 31 -15.00 -5.55 4.92
C GLY A 31 -14.34 -4.25 4.45
N GLY A 32 -14.60 -3.14 5.13
CA GLY A 32 -14.03 -1.86 4.74
C GLY A 32 -12.53 -1.74 4.98
N MET A 33 -12.00 -2.40 6.02
CA MET A 33 -10.54 -2.54 6.18
C MET A 33 -9.91 -3.34 5.03
N ALA A 34 -10.56 -4.40 4.55
CA ALA A 34 -10.07 -5.19 3.42
C ALA A 34 -10.12 -4.41 2.09
N VAL A 35 -11.16 -3.61 1.88
CA VAL A 35 -11.26 -2.70 0.73
C VAL A 35 -10.16 -1.64 0.79
N LEU A 36 -10.00 -0.97 1.94
CA LEU A 36 -8.95 0.03 2.13
C LEU A 36 -7.55 -0.56 1.88
N ALA A 37 -7.28 -1.74 2.42
CA ALA A 37 -6.00 -2.40 2.23
C ALA A 37 -5.75 -2.73 0.74
N SER A 38 -6.76 -3.21 0.03
CA SER A 38 -6.68 -3.53 -1.40
C SER A 38 -6.37 -2.28 -2.23
N VAL A 39 -7.02 -1.16 -1.93
CA VAL A 39 -6.76 0.15 -2.55
C VAL A 39 -5.31 0.59 -2.33
N ILE A 40 -4.83 0.52 -1.08
CA ILE A 40 -3.46 0.91 -0.74
C ILE A 40 -2.46 0.01 -1.48
N VAL A 41 -2.69 -1.31 -1.55
CA VAL A 41 -1.81 -2.24 -2.26
C VAL A 41 -1.69 -1.87 -3.74
N VAL A 42 -2.81 -1.61 -4.40
CA VAL A 42 -2.84 -1.20 -5.82
C VAL A 42 -2.12 0.13 -5.99
N LEU A 43 -2.47 1.15 -5.20
CA LEU A 43 -1.90 2.48 -5.36
C LEU A 43 -0.40 2.50 -5.06
N SER A 44 0.07 1.75 -4.04
CA SER A 44 1.49 1.60 -3.72
C SER A 44 2.29 0.97 -4.86
N ASN A 45 1.71 0.04 -5.64
CA ASN A 45 2.40 -0.56 -6.78
C ASN A 45 2.37 0.31 -8.04
N LEU A 46 1.42 1.24 -8.16
CA LEU A 46 1.33 2.17 -9.29
C LEU A 46 2.12 3.47 -9.07
N ALA A 47 2.04 4.04 -7.86
CA ALA A 47 2.59 5.34 -7.53
C ALA A 47 3.80 5.27 -6.59
N SER A 48 4.11 4.12 -5.97
CA SER A 48 5.03 3.93 -4.83
C SER A 48 4.41 4.24 -3.46
N ASN A 49 5.06 3.76 -2.39
CA ASN A 49 4.59 3.87 -1.01
C ASN A 49 4.47 5.32 -0.54
N VAL A 50 5.54 6.13 -0.67
CA VAL A 50 5.55 7.53 -0.20
C VAL A 50 4.45 8.36 -0.86
N PRO A 51 4.27 8.34 -2.20
CA PRO A 51 3.14 8.99 -2.87
C PRO A 51 1.79 8.52 -2.36
N THR A 52 1.61 7.21 -2.20
CA THR A 52 0.34 6.64 -1.72
C THR A 52 -0.05 7.17 -0.34
N VAL A 53 0.92 7.26 0.59
CA VAL A 53 0.68 7.84 1.91
C VAL A 53 0.33 9.32 1.83
N LEU A 54 1.01 10.09 0.98
CA LEU A 54 0.72 11.52 0.78
C LEU A 54 -0.63 11.78 0.10
N LEU A 55 -1.07 10.89 -0.78
CA LEU A 55 -2.34 10.98 -1.50
C LEU A 55 -3.54 10.59 -0.61
N LEU A 56 -3.41 9.51 0.17
CA LEU A 56 -4.52 8.93 0.94
C LEU A 56 -4.56 9.38 2.40
N GLY A 57 -3.41 9.69 3.01
CA GLY A 57 -3.26 9.82 4.46
C GLY A 57 -4.26 10.76 5.13
N ALA A 58 -4.33 12.01 4.66
CA ALA A 58 -5.23 13.00 5.25
C ALA A 58 -6.72 12.60 5.16
N ARG A 59 -7.13 11.98 4.05
CA ARG A 59 -8.52 11.58 3.82
C ARG A 59 -8.90 10.34 4.63
N VAL A 60 -8.03 9.34 4.66
CA VAL A 60 -8.20 8.13 5.49
C VAL A 60 -8.28 8.50 6.98
N ALA A 61 -7.39 9.39 7.43
CA ALA A 61 -7.38 9.87 8.81
C ALA A 61 -8.64 10.67 9.16
N ALA A 62 -9.06 11.61 8.29
CA ALA A 62 -10.28 12.39 8.53
C ALA A 62 -11.54 11.52 8.57
N SER A 63 -11.67 10.55 7.65
CA SER A 63 -12.80 9.62 7.63
C SER A 63 -12.85 8.74 8.89
N ALA A 64 -11.68 8.30 9.38
CA ALA A 64 -11.57 7.53 10.60
C ALA A 64 -11.80 8.36 11.87
N ALA A 65 -11.34 9.61 11.92
CA ALA A 65 -11.53 10.53 13.04
C ALA A 65 -13.02 10.84 13.29
N ALA A 66 -13.85 10.79 12.24
CA ALA A 66 -15.31 10.91 12.36
C ALA A 66 -15.95 9.75 13.14
N ILE A 67 -15.26 8.61 13.29
CA ILE A 67 -15.70 7.46 14.09
C ILE A 67 -15.23 7.64 15.54
N SER A 68 -13.91 7.74 15.74
CA SER A 68 -13.30 8.01 17.05
C SER A 68 -11.83 8.44 16.93
N PRO A 69 -11.23 9.06 17.96
CA PRO A 69 -9.79 9.35 17.99
C PRO A 69 -8.91 8.09 17.91
N ALA A 70 -9.36 6.97 18.48
CA ALA A 70 -8.65 5.69 18.39
C ALA A 70 -8.66 5.14 16.95
N SER A 71 -9.77 5.33 16.24
CA SER A 71 -9.92 4.96 14.84
C SER A 71 -8.97 5.74 13.94
N GLU A 72 -8.72 7.03 14.19
CA GLU A 72 -7.73 7.81 13.42
C GLU A 72 -6.32 7.19 13.52
N LYS A 73 -5.88 6.87 14.73
CA LYS A 73 -4.58 6.20 14.95
C LYS A 73 -4.53 4.84 14.25
N LYS A 74 -5.61 4.06 14.33
CA LYS A 74 -5.75 2.78 13.63
C LYS A 74 -5.62 2.95 12.12
N ALA A 75 -6.25 3.97 11.54
CA ALA A 75 -6.18 4.30 10.11
C ALA A 75 -4.73 4.56 9.67
N TRP A 76 -3.98 5.35 10.43
CA TRP A 76 -2.56 5.60 10.17
C TRP A 76 -1.71 4.34 10.25
N LEU A 77 -1.96 3.47 11.25
CA LEU A 77 -1.26 2.20 11.38
C LEU A 77 -1.56 1.26 10.21
N VAL A 78 -2.83 1.15 9.79
CA VAL A 78 -3.23 0.38 8.62
C VAL A 78 -2.56 0.92 7.36
N LEU A 79 -2.59 2.24 7.15
CA LEU A 79 -1.95 2.87 6.00
C LEU A 79 -0.45 2.62 5.98
N ALA A 80 0.24 2.80 7.10
CA ALA A 80 1.68 2.57 7.22
C ALA A 80 2.04 1.10 6.96
N TRP A 81 1.30 0.17 7.57
CA TRP A 81 1.52 -1.26 7.41
C TRP A 81 1.30 -1.70 5.96
N VAL A 82 0.10 -1.44 5.43
CA VAL A 82 -0.29 -1.94 4.11
C VAL A 82 0.56 -1.31 3.02
N SER A 83 0.83 0.01 3.09
CA SER A 83 1.68 0.66 2.08
C SER A 83 3.10 0.11 2.08
N THR A 84 3.65 -0.25 3.24
CA THR A 84 4.99 -0.87 3.36
C THR A 84 4.99 -2.27 2.75
N VAL A 85 4.04 -3.13 3.16
CA VAL A 85 3.98 -4.53 2.72
C VAL A 85 3.65 -4.63 1.21
N ALA A 86 2.86 -3.70 0.68
CA ALA A 86 2.48 -3.65 -0.73
C ALA A 86 3.68 -3.60 -1.69
N GLY A 87 4.80 -3.00 -1.27
CA GLY A 87 6.01 -2.93 -2.08
C GLY A 87 6.64 -4.29 -2.42
N ASN A 88 6.26 -5.35 -1.69
CA ASN A 88 6.73 -6.71 -1.95
C ASN A 88 5.93 -7.43 -3.06
N LEU A 89 4.76 -6.92 -3.43
CA LEU A 89 3.83 -7.56 -4.36
C LEU A 89 4.50 -7.89 -5.69
N SER A 90 5.21 -6.90 -6.25
CA SER A 90 5.87 -7.00 -7.55
C SER A 90 7.34 -6.63 -7.46
N LEU A 91 8.12 -7.07 -8.46
CA LEU A 91 9.55 -6.76 -8.53
C LEU A 91 9.81 -5.24 -8.58
N LEU A 92 8.90 -4.48 -9.19
CA LEU A 92 8.97 -3.02 -9.32
C LEU A 92 8.36 -2.27 -8.13
N GLY A 93 7.69 -2.97 -7.21
CA GLY A 93 6.99 -2.37 -6.08
C GLY A 93 7.91 -1.68 -5.06
N SER A 94 9.21 -1.99 -5.08
CA SER A 94 10.19 -1.36 -4.21
C SER A 94 11.59 -1.35 -4.83
N ALA A 95 12.35 -0.29 -4.55
CA ALA A 95 13.78 -0.22 -4.89
C ALA A 95 14.59 -1.36 -4.25
N ALA A 96 14.18 -1.84 -3.06
CA ALA A 96 14.84 -2.96 -2.40
C ALA A 96 14.77 -4.24 -3.23
N ASN A 97 13.63 -4.53 -3.86
CA ASN A 97 13.46 -5.71 -4.72
C ASN A 97 14.40 -5.64 -5.94
N LEU A 98 14.55 -4.45 -6.53
CA LEU A 98 15.46 -4.23 -7.66
C LEU A 98 16.93 -4.33 -7.26
N ILE A 99 17.30 -3.83 -6.08
CA ILE A 99 18.65 -3.99 -5.53
C ILE A 99 18.96 -5.48 -5.37
N VAL A 100 18.07 -6.24 -4.72
CA VAL A 100 18.24 -7.68 -4.53
C VAL A 100 18.30 -8.43 -5.87
N CYS A 101 17.43 -8.09 -6.82
CA CYS A 101 17.44 -8.65 -8.17
C CYS A 101 18.78 -8.45 -8.88
N GLU A 102 19.33 -7.24 -8.83
CA GLU A 102 20.61 -6.93 -9.46
C GLU A 102 21.79 -7.59 -8.74
N GLN A 103 21.75 -7.68 -7.40
CA GLN A 103 22.75 -8.43 -6.64
C GLN A 103 22.70 -9.93 -6.95
N ALA A 104 21.50 -10.52 -7.03
CA ALA A 104 21.31 -11.93 -7.37
C ALA A 104 21.87 -12.24 -8.76
N ARG A 105 21.72 -11.33 -9.72
CA ARG A 105 22.29 -11.48 -11.07
C ARG A 105 23.83 -11.45 -11.09
N ARG A 106 24.46 -10.68 -10.20
CA ARG A 106 25.92 -10.50 -10.11
C ARG A 106 26.63 -11.53 -9.23
N ALA A 107 25.89 -12.35 -8.48
CA ALA A 107 26.47 -13.35 -7.58
C ALA A 107 27.25 -14.45 -8.33
N GLN A 108 28.17 -15.11 -7.62
CA GLN A 108 29.01 -16.20 -8.17
C GLN A 108 28.18 -17.36 -8.78
N TYR A 109 27.02 -17.66 -8.17
CA TYR A 109 26.00 -18.55 -8.72
C TYR A 109 24.76 -17.74 -9.14
N GLY A 110 24.98 -16.78 -10.05
CA GLY A 110 24.01 -15.76 -10.39
C GLY A 110 22.64 -16.31 -10.76
N TYR A 111 21.59 -15.66 -10.28
CA TYR A 111 20.19 -16.01 -10.58
C TYR A 111 19.48 -14.82 -11.22
N ASN A 112 18.88 -15.04 -12.39
CA ASN A 112 18.11 -14.01 -13.08
C ASN A 112 16.66 -14.02 -12.58
N LEU A 113 16.37 -13.17 -11.60
CA LEU A 113 15.03 -13.03 -11.02
C LEU A 113 14.11 -12.29 -12.02
N SER A 114 13.29 -13.04 -12.73
CA SER A 114 12.28 -12.44 -13.61
C SER A 114 11.12 -11.84 -12.82
N PHE A 115 10.40 -10.89 -13.42
CA PHE A 115 9.17 -10.31 -12.85
C PHE A 115 8.16 -11.39 -12.44
N TRP A 116 7.93 -12.39 -13.30
CA TRP A 116 7.00 -13.49 -13.02
C TRP A 116 7.50 -14.44 -11.93
N SER A 117 8.81 -14.66 -11.85
CA SER A 117 9.42 -15.45 -10.77
C SER A 117 9.21 -14.76 -9.42
N HIS A 118 9.39 -13.44 -9.37
CA HIS A 118 9.13 -12.66 -8.16
C HIS A 118 7.66 -12.70 -7.77
N LEU A 119 6.74 -12.53 -8.72
CA LEU A 119 5.29 -12.54 -8.43
C LEU A 119 4.80 -13.82 -7.74
N LYS A 120 5.37 -14.98 -8.09
CA LYS A 120 5.04 -16.26 -7.44
C LYS A 120 5.30 -16.24 -5.92
N PHE A 121 6.24 -15.43 -5.47
CA PHE A 121 6.50 -15.19 -4.05
C PHE A 121 5.80 -13.91 -3.55
N GLY A 122 5.87 -12.83 -4.31
CA GLY A 122 5.38 -11.50 -3.95
C GLY A 122 3.88 -11.45 -3.70
N VAL A 123 3.07 -12.10 -4.55
CA VAL A 123 1.60 -12.15 -4.39
C VAL A 123 1.20 -12.87 -3.09
N PRO A 124 1.56 -14.15 -2.86
CA PRO A 124 1.14 -14.83 -1.64
C PRO A 124 1.73 -14.21 -0.38
N SER A 125 3.01 -13.78 -0.40
CA SER A 125 3.63 -13.15 0.77
C SER A 125 2.96 -11.83 1.14
N THR A 126 2.65 -10.97 0.16
CA THR A 126 1.95 -9.70 0.41
C THR A 126 0.57 -9.96 1.02
N ILE A 127 -0.22 -10.88 0.44
CA ILE A 127 -1.56 -11.20 0.95
C ILE A 127 -1.49 -11.71 2.40
N ILE A 128 -0.61 -12.67 2.67
CA ILE A 128 -0.48 -13.29 4.00
C ILE A 128 -0.02 -12.26 5.03
N VAL A 129 1.04 -11.49 4.75
CA VAL A 129 1.60 -10.52 5.70
C VAL A 129 0.66 -9.35 5.91
N THR A 130 -0.04 -8.88 4.86
CA THR A 130 -1.10 -7.89 4.99
C THR A 130 -2.21 -8.40 5.90
N ALA A 131 -2.73 -9.61 5.66
CA ALA A 131 -3.79 -10.19 6.49
C ALA A 131 -3.36 -10.32 7.95
N ILE A 132 -2.18 -10.86 8.22
CA ILE A 132 -1.64 -10.99 9.59
C ILE A 132 -1.57 -9.62 10.27
N GLY A 133 -0.96 -8.61 9.63
CA GLY A 133 -0.83 -7.29 10.25
C GLY A 133 -2.17 -6.61 10.52
N LEU A 134 -3.16 -6.75 9.63
CA LEU A 134 -4.50 -6.23 9.88
C LEU A 134 -5.16 -6.87 11.11
N THR A 135 -4.85 -8.13 11.43
CA THR A 135 -5.36 -8.77 12.66
C THR A 135 -4.61 -8.34 13.93
N LEU A 136 -3.37 -7.85 13.80
CA LEU A 136 -2.53 -7.38 14.90
C LEU A 136 -2.78 -5.92 15.25
N ILE A 137 -3.18 -5.10 14.28
CA ILE A 137 -3.53 -3.70 14.51
C ILE A 137 -4.88 -3.65 15.25
N ARG A 138 -4.80 -3.54 16.57
CA ARG A 138 -5.93 -3.36 17.48
C ARG A 138 -5.93 -1.93 18.04
N GLU A 139 -7.10 -1.50 18.49
CA GLU A 139 -7.34 -0.16 19.08
C GLU A 139 -6.44 0.13 20.29
#